data_AF-A0A9D5BGX4-F1
#
_entry.id   AF-A0A9D5BGX4-F1
#
_cell.length_a   1.000
_cell.length_b   1.000
_cell.length_c   1.000
_cell.angle_alpha   90.00
_cell.angle_beta   90.00
_cell.angle_gamma   90.00
#
_symmetry.space_group_name_H-M   'P 1'
#
loop_
_entity.id
_entity.type
_entity.pdbx_description
1 polymer ?
#
loop_
_entity_poly.entity_id
_entity_poly.type
_entity_poly.pdbx_seq_one_letter_code
_entity_poly.pdbx_strand_id
1 'polypeptide(L)'
;MATLETEALNHHHRNSSPDRHKTIEEKSERDKRIEEWLPITSKRNAKWWYSAFHNVTAMVGAGVLGLPHAMSQLGWGPGVTILVLSWIITLYTLWQMVEMHEMVPGKRFDRYHELGQHAFGKKLGLYIVVPQQLVVEVATNIVYMVTGGTSLKKFHDSVCPSCKNIKLTYFIMIFASVHFVLSHLPDFNSISGVSLAAAVMSFRYKLFIFLLSKITLTN
;
A
#
# COMPACT_ATOMS: atom_id res chain seq x y z
N MET A 1 42.44 -30.73 32.47
CA MET A 1 41.72 -29.50 32.04
C MET A 1 41.84 -29.27 30.55
N ALA A 2 43.02 -29.38 29.93
CA ALA A 2 43.18 -29.20 28.48
C ALA A 2 42.42 -30.21 27.59
N THR A 3 42.09 -31.40 28.09
CA THR A 3 41.38 -32.44 27.33
C THR A 3 39.86 -32.21 27.21
N LEU A 4 39.23 -31.53 28.18
CA LEU A 4 37.79 -31.28 28.21
C LEU A 4 37.36 -30.11 27.31
N GLU A 5 38.23 -29.11 27.11
CA GLU A 5 37.97 -28.00 26.18
C GLU A 5 38.06 -28.46 24.72
N THR A 6 38.95 -29.39 24.39
CA THR A 6 39.05 -29.99 23.04
C THR A 6 37.85 -30.84 22.65
N GLU A 7 37.19 -31.52 23.61
CA GLU A 7 35.94 -32.24 23.33
C GLU A 7 34.75 -31.29 23.15
N ALA A 8 34.66 -30.22 23.95
CA ALA A 8 33.60 -29.22 23.82
C ALA A 8 33.69 -28.43 22.49
N LEU A 9 34.90 -28.10 22.03
CA LEU A 9 35.11 -27.44 20.74
C LEU A 9 34.86 -28.37 19.53
N ASN A 10 35.24 -29.65 19.64
CA ASN A 10 34.95 -30.65 18.59
C ASN A 10 33.46 -30.99 18.50
N HIS A 11 32.72 -30.96 19.61
CA HIS A 11 31.27 -31.18 19.59
C HIS A 11 30.51 -30.00 18.97
N HIS A 12 31.05 -28.78 19.06
CA HIS A 12 30.50 -27.59 18.40
C HIS A 12 30.79 -27.57 16.89
N HIS A 13 31.92 -28.13 16.44
CA HIS A 13 32.31 -28.17 15.03
C HIS A 13 31.73 -29.37 14.25
N ARG A 14 31.27 -30.43 14.95
CA ARG A 14 30.70 -31.66 14.36
C ARG A 14 29.17 -31.61 14.13
N ASN A 15 28.51 -30.50 14.47
CA ASN A 15 27.05 -30.35 14.34
C ASN A 15 26.57 -29.50 13.14
N SER A 16 27.46 -29.08 12.25
CA SER A 16 27.11 -28.56 10.92
C SER A 16 27.07 -29.70 9.90
N SER A 17 26.11 -30.61 10.03
CA SER A 17 25.90 -31.65 9.02
C SER A 17 25.73 -31.03 7.63
N PRO A 18 26.44 -31.49 6.59
CA PRO A 18 26.32 -30.98 5.22
C PRO A 18 24.87 -31.01 4.69
N ASP A 19 24.06 -31.95 5.17
CA ASP A 19 22.62 -32.01 4.86
C ASP A 19 21.82 -30.81 5.38
N ARG A 20 22.20 -30.24 6.53
CA ARG A 20 21.52 -29.07 7.10
C ARG A 20 21.80 -27.81 6.27
N HIS A 21 23.03 -27.67 5.78
CA HIS A 21 23.41 -26.54 4.92
C HIS A 21 22.71 -26.62 3.56
N LYS A 22 22.69 -27.81 2.94
CA LYS A 22 21.91 -28.07 1.71
C LYS A 22 20.42 -27.78 1.89
N THR A 23 19.83 -28.22 2.99
CA THR A 23 18.40 -27.96 3.27
C THR A 23 18.08 -26.47 3.42
N ILE A 24 19.00 -25.68 4.00
CA ILE A 24 18.84 -24.22 4.15
C ILE A 24 18.99 -23.52 2.80
N GLU A 25 19.98 -23.90 2.00
CA GLU A 25 20.19 -23.38 0.65
C GLU A 25 19.00 -23.70 -0.26
N GLU A 26 18.52 -24.94 -0.27
CA GLU A 26 17.34 -25.36 -1.04
C GLU A 26 16.07 -24.61 -0.62
N LYS A 27 15.94 -24.29 0.67
CA LYS A 27 14.84 -23.47 1.17
C LYS A 27 14.98 -22.02 0.72
N SER A 28 16.17 -21.43 0.82
CA SER A 28 16.43 -20.06 0.36
C SER A 28 16.21 -19.92 -1.15
N GLU A 29 16.67 -20.88 -1.95
CA GLU A 29 16.47 -20.88 -3.40
C GLU A 29 15.00 -21.04 -3.79
N ARG A 30 14.23 -21.83 -3.03
CA ARG A 30 12.78 -21.95 -3.22
C ARG A 30 12.06 -20.64 -2.89
N ASP A 31 12.43 -19.99 -1.79
CA ASP A 31 11.84 -18.72 -1.37
C ASP A 31 12.15 -17.62 -2.41
N LYS A 32 13.39 -17.55 -2.92
CA LYS A 32 13.77 -16.66 -4.04
C LYS A 32 12.94 -16.93 -5.30
N ARG A 33 12.75 -18.19 -5.69
CA ARG A 33 11.92 -18.54 -6.86
C ARG A 33 10.45 -18.15 -6.67
N ILE A 34 9.92 -18.24 -5.46
CA ILE A 34 8.55 -17.78 -5.15
C ILE A 34 8.46 -16.26 -5.28
N GLU A 35 9.45 -15.52 -4.75
CA GLU A 35 9.53 -14.07 -4.92
C GLU A 35 9.66 -13.64 -6.38
N GLU A 36 10.47 -14.35 -7.16
CA GLU A 36 10.66 -14.05 -8.59
C GLU A 36 9.43 -14.38 -9.43
N TRP A 37 8.69 -15.43 -9.05
CA TRP A 37 7.42 -15.80 -9.68
C TRP A 37 6.29 -14.81 -9.40
N LEU A 38 6.34 -14.08 -8.28
CA LEU A 38 5.33 -13.08 -7.95
C LEU A 38 5.50 -11.83 -8.83
N PRO A 39 4.50 -11.45 -9.66
CA PRO A 39 4.63 -10.35 -10.62
C PRO A 39 5.09 -9.04 -9.99
N ILE A 40 4.66 -8.78 -8.75
CA ILE A 40 4.96 -7.58 -7.95
C ILE A 40 6.46 -7.43 -7.62
N THR A 41 7.16 -8.54 -7.36
CA THR A 41 8.57 -8.55 -6.91
C THR A 41 9.56 -8.90 -8.01
N SER A 42 9.07 -9.36 -9.17
CA SER A 42 9.85 -9.85 -10.31
C SER A 42 10.70 -8.78 -11.03
N LYS A 43 10.35 -7.49 -10.92
CA LYS A 43 11.06 -6.39 -11.63
C LYS A 43 11.48 -5.28 -10.66
N ARG A 44 12.78 -5.16 -10.39
CA ARG A 44 13.36 -4.21 -9.41
C ARG A 44 14.09 -3.03 -10.05
N ASN A 45 13.58 -2.50 -11.16
CA ASN A 45 14.18 -1.36 -11.89
C ASN A 45 13.58 0.01 -11.51
N ALA A 46 12.87 0.11 -10.38
CA ALA A 46 12.20 1.33 -9.96
C ALA A 46 13.19 2.33 -9.33
N LYS A 47 13.17 3.58 -9.80
CA LYS A 47 13.94 4.68 -9.21
C LYS A 47 13.21 5.29 -8.01
N TRP A 48 13.95 5.96 -7.11
CA TRP A 48 13.42 6.51 -5.85
C TRP A 48 12.18 7.40 -6.02
N TRP A 49 12.14 8.20 -7.11
CA TRP A 49 11.00 9.08 -7.37
C TRP A 49 9.72 8.32 -7.72
N TYR A 50 9.80 7.16 -8.41
CA TYR A 50 8.63 6.34 -8.66
C TYR A 50 8.03 5.87 -7.33
N SER A 51 8.86 5.42 -6.39
CA SER A 51 8.42 5.03 -5.05
C SER A 51 7.77 6.20 -4.31
N ALA A 52 8.36 7.40 -4.39
CA ALA A 52 7.79 8.59 -3.77
C ALA A 52 6.41 8.93 -4.36
N PHE A 53 6.27 8.93 -5.69
CA PHE A 53 4.99 9.20 -6.35
C PHE A 53 3.92 8.14 -6.02
N HIS A 54 4.29 6.86 -5.99
CA HIS A 54 3.36 5.79 -5.62
C HIS A 54 2.90 5.90 -4.16
N ASN A 55 3.81 6.22 -3.23
CA ASN A 55 3.45 6.44 -1.82
C ASN A 55 2.52 7.64 -1.66
N VAL A 56 2.83 8.78 -2.29
CA VAL A 56 1.95 9.96 -2.27
C VAL A 56 0.58 9.63 -2.86
N THR A 57 0.53 8.91 -3.99
CA THR A 57 -0.75 8.53 -4.63
C THR A 57 -1.55 7.56 -3.76
N ALA A 58 -0.89 6.63 -3.07
CA ALA A 58 -1.55 5.72 -2.13
C ALA A 58 -2.15 6.46 -0.93
N MET A 59 -1.49 7.51 -0.45
CA MET A 59 -1.97 8.35 0.67
C MET A 59 -3.05 9.35 0.25
N VAL A 60 -2.92 9.95 -0.95
CA VAL A 60 -3.89 10.89 -1.51
C VAL A 60 -5.05 10.09 -2.11
N GLY A 61 -5.89 9.60 -1.21
CA GLY A 61 -6.99 8.69 -1.53
C GLY A 61 -8.37 9.20 -1.12
N ALA A 62 -9.33 8.28 -1.06
CA ALA A 62 -10.68 8.54 -0.57
C ALA A 62 -10.69 9.18 0.84
N GLY A 63 -9.70 8.88 1.68
CA GLY A 63 -9.57 9.47 3.02
C GLY A 63 -9.36 10.98 3.02
N VAL A 64 -8.67 11.54 2.01
CA VAL A 64 -8.42 12.99 1.92
C VAL A 64 -9.69 13.77 1.58
N LEU A 65 -10.66 13.14 0.91
CA LEU A 65 -11.92 13.79 0.53
C LEU A 65 -12.79 14.17 1.76
N GLY A 66 -12.60 13.49 2.90
CA GLY A 66 -13.27 13.81 4.15
C GLY A 66 -12.59 14.92 4.97
N LEU A 67 -11.33 15.26 4.66
CA LEU A 67 -10.55 16.22 5.44
C LEU A 67 -11.20 17.61 5.54
N PRO A 68 -11.75 18.22 4.46
CA PRO A 68 -12.39 19.53 4.58
C PRO A 68 -13.58 19.52 5.54
N HIS A 69 -14.36 18.44 5.53
CA HIS A 69 -15.48 18.27 6.43
C HIS A 69 -15.00 18.12 7.89
N ALA A 70 -13.99 17.29 8.15
CA ALA A 70 -13.40 17.15 9.48
C ALA A 70 -12.81 18.47 10.00
N MET A 71 -12.10 19.22 9.14
CA MET A 71 -11.56 20.54 9.44
C MET A 71 -12.66 21.56 9.76
N SER A 72 -13.80 21.49 9.07
CA SER A 72 -14.95 22.37 9.35
C SER A 72 -15.58 22.10 10.73
N GLN A 73 -15.52 20.86 11.21
CA GLN A 73 -16.07 20.47 12.52
C GLN A 73 -15.09 20.76 13.67
N LEU A 74 -13.79 20.53 13.45
CA LEU A 74 -12.74 20.72 14.47
C LEU A 74 -12.23 22.18 14.55
N GLY A 75 -12.46 22.97 13.51
CA GLY A 75 -11.87 24.30 13.37
C GLY A 75 -10.37 24.26 13.07
N TRP A 76 -9.81 25.44 12.78
CA TRP A 76 -8.42 25.56 12.32
C TRP A 76 -7.39 25.13 13.37
N GLY A 77 -7.51 25.57 14.64
CA GLY A 77 -6.52 25.27 15.69
C GLY A 77 -6.38 23.77 15.97
N PRO A 78 -7.45 23.09 16.46
CA PRO A 78 -7.41 21.65 16.72
C PRO A 78 -7.18 20.82 15.45
N GLY A 79 -7.79 21.23 14.32
CA GLY A 79 -7.62 20.55 13.04
C GLY A 79 -6.17 20.54 12.56
N VAL A 80 -5.52 21.71 12.49
CA VAL A 80 -4.10 21.80 12.10
C VAL A 80 -3.20 21.05 13.08
N THR A 81 -3.47 21.14 14.38
CA THR A 81 -2.68 20.44 15.40
C THR A 81 -2.70 18.93 15.18
N ILE A 82 -3.87 18.33 14.96
CA ILE A 82 -4.02 16.90 14.68
C ILE A 82 -3.32 16.51 13.37
N LEU A 83 -3.41 17.35 12.34
CA LEU A 83 -2.73 17.09 11.06
C LEU A 83 -1.21 17.08 11.21
N VAL A 84 -0.64 18.03 11.96
CA VAL A 84 0.80 18.09 12.21
C VAL A 84 1.25 16.89 13.03
N LEU A 85 0.51 16.52 14.08
CA LEU A 85 0.82 15.33 14.89
C LEU A 85 0.75 14.05 14.06
N SER A 86 -0.30 13.89 13.24
CA SER A 86 -0.46 12.75 12.34
C SER A 86 0.69 12.67 11.33
N TRP A 87 1.13 13.81 10.79
CA TRP A 87 2.28 13.88 9.89
C TRP A 87 3.59 13.44 10.57
N ILE A 88 3.87 13.93 11.78
CA ILE A 88 5.06 13.53 12.56
C ILE A 88 5.05 12.02 12.82
N ILE A 89 3.92 11.47 13.29
CA ILE A 89 3.78 10.04 13.56
C ILE A 89 3.98 9.23 12.28
N THR A 90 3.41 9.67 11.16
CA THR A 90 3.53 8.97 9.86
C THR A 90 4.98 8.96 9.36
N LEU A 91 5.68 10.09 9.47
CA LEU A 91 7.11 10.14 9.09
C LEU A 91 7.95 9.24 9.98
N TYR A 92 7.69 9.24 11.29
CA TYR A 92 8.40 8.38 12.23
C TYR A 92 8.16 6.89 11.93
N THR A 93 6.92 6.48 11.66
CA THR A 93 6.63 5.07 11.34
C THR A 93 7.21 4.67 9.98
N LEU A 94 7.17 5.54 8.96
CA LEU A 94 7.83 5.30 7.68
C LEU A 94 9.34 5.09 7.86
N TRP A 95 9.98 5.95 8.65
CA TRP A 95 11.41 5.81 8.99
C TRP A 95 11.69 4.46 9.64
N GLN A 96 10.90 4.09 10.66
CA GLN A 96 11.04 2.79 11.34
C GLN A 96 10.86 1.61 10.38
N MET A 97 9.91 1.67 9.44
CA MET A 97 9.73 0.61 8.46
C MET A 97 10.94 0.47 7.53
N VAL A 98 11.56 1.56 7.10
CA VAL A 98 12.76 1.53 6.26
C VAL A 98 13.93 0.88 6.99
N GLU A 99 14.17 1.25 8.24
CA GLU A 99 15.24 0.65 9.07
C GLU A 99 14.99 -0.84 9.34
N MET A 100 13.74 -1.20 9.68
CA MET A 100 13.37 -2.58 9.98
C MET A 100 13.42 -3.50 8.74
N HIS A 101 13.28 -2.92 7.55
CA HIS A 101 13.18 -3.67 6.31
C HIS A 101 14.51 -4.35 5.91
N GLU A 102 15.66 -3.83 6.35
CA GLU A 102 16.99 -4.45 6.18
C GLU A 102 17.75 -4.62 7.52
N MET A 103 17.02 -4.75 8.64
CA MET A 103 17.61 -4.83 9.99
C MET A 103 18.58 -6.01 10.21
N VAL A 104 18.53 -7.05 9.37
CA VAL A 104 19.45 -8.20 9.40
C VAL A 104 20.30 -8.19 8.13
N PRO A 105 21.65 -8.14 8.24
CA PRO A 105 22.52 -8.20 7.09
C PRO A 105 22.23 -9.42 6.20
N GLY A 106 21.99 -9.17 4.91
CA GLY A 106 21.71 -10.22 3.92
C GLY A 106 20.27 -10.75 3.91
N LYS A 107 19.37 -10.22 4.75
CA LYS A 107 17.94 -10.55 4.70
C LYS A 107 17.08 -9.29 4.63
N ARG A 108 16.25 -9.24 3.59
CA ARG A 108 15.28 -8.18 3.33
C ARG A 108 13.89 -8.65 3.76
N PHE A 109 13.17 -7.85 4.53
CA PHE A 109 11.82 -8.16 4.99
C PHE A 109 10.79 -7.39 4.15
N ASP A 110 10.49 -7.90 2.96
CA ASP A 110 9.57 -7.23 2.02
C ASP A 110 8.09 -7.30 2.44
N ARG A 111 7.76 -8.07 3.48
CA ARG A 111 6.37 -8.28 3.94
C ARG A 111 6.21 -8.02 5.43
N TYR A 112 5.10 -7.37 5.78
CA TYR A 112 4.74 -7.10 7.17
C TYR A 112 4.69 -8.37 8.04
N HIS A 113 4.11 -9.46 7.54
CA HIS A 113 4.02 -10.68 8.32
C HIS A 113 5.40 -11.34 8.54
N GLU A 114 6.34 -11.22 7.60
CA GLU A 114 7.69 -11.76 7.77
C GLU A 114 8.47 -10.97 8.81
N LEU A 115 8.35 -9.64 8.77
CA LEU A 115 8.92 -8.76 9.79
C LEU A 115 8.29 -9.04 11.16
N GLY A 116 6.96 -9.18 11.22
CA GLY A 116 6.25 -9.55 12.45
C GLY A 116 6.68 -10.91 13.00
N GLN A 117 6.87 -11.90 12.14
CA GLN A 117 7.37 -13.22 12.52
C GLN A 117 8.81 -13.19 13.01
N HIS A 118 9.62 -12.25 12.52
CA HIS A 118 10.98 -12.03 13.01
C HIS A 118 10.97 -11.36 14.39
N ALA A 119 10.17 -10.30 14.58
CA ALA A 119 10.13 -9.54 15.83
C ALA A 119 9.40 -10.28 16.98
N PHE A 120 8.27 -10.92 16.70
CA PHE A 120 7.39 -11.53 17.71
C PHE A 120 7.39 -13.06 17.69
N GLY A 121 8.13 -13.67 16.76
CA GLY A 121 8.19 -15.12 16.58
C GLY A 121 7.19 -15.67 15.54
N LYS A 122 7.47 -16.89 15.04
CA LYS A 122 6.83 -17.47 13.84
C LYS A 122 5.30 -17.54 13.86
N LYS A 123 4.69 -17.83 15.02
CA LYS A 123 3.23 -17.95 15.16
C LYS A 123 2.62 -16.62 15.61
N LEU A 124 3.14 -16.04 16.69
CA LEU A 124 2.58 -14.84 17.30
C LEU A 124 2.65 -13.63 16.35
N GLY A 125 3.76 -13.44 15.64
CA GLY A 125 3.89 -12.37 14.65
C GLY A 125 2.86 -12.47 13.51
N LEU A 126 2.55 -13.69 13.07
CA LEU A 126 1.53 -13.92 12.04
C LEU A 126 0.13 -13.57 12.56
N TYR A 127 -0.22 -14.04 13.77
CA TYR A 127 -1.54 -13.80 14.37
C TYR A 127 -1.78 -12.33 14.76
N ILE A 128 -0.72 -11.54 14.99
CA ILE A 128 -0.86 -10.11 15.27
C ILE A 128 -0.96 -9.32 13.96
N VAL A 129 -0.03 -9.54 13.04
CA VAL A 129 0.12 -8.66 11.86
C VAL A 129 -0.93 -8.95 10.78
N VAL A 130 -1.24 -10.22 10.50
CA VAL A 130 -2.14 -10.56 9.40
C VAL A 130 -3.57 -10.08 9.64
N PRO A 131 -4.19 -10.26 10.83
CA PRO A 131 -5.53 -9.73 11.06
C PRO A 131 -5.60 -8.21 10.95
N GLN A 132 -4.61 -7.49 11.50
CA GLN A 132 -4.50 -6.03 11.38
C GLN A 132 -4.43 -5.61 9.92
N GLN A 133 -3.58 -6.25 9.12
CA GLN A 133 -3.43 -5.96 7.70
C GLN A 133 -4.74 -6.24 6.93
N LEU A 134 -5.40 -7.39 7.18
CA LEU A 134 -6.67 -7.72 6.53
C LEU A 134 -7.78 -6.74 6.87
N VAL A 135 -7.88 -6.30 8.14
CA VAL A 135 -8.88 -5.30 8.55
C VAL A 135 -8.67 -4.00 7.80
N VAL A 136 -7.42 -3.52 7.71
CA VAL A 136 -7.09 -2.27 7.00
C VAL A 136 -7.38 -2.39 5.50
N GLU A 137 -7.01 -3.50 4.86
CA GLU A 137 -7.24 -3.72 3.43
C GLU A 137 -8.74 -3.81 3.09
N VAL A 138 -9.50 -4.58 3.88
CA VAL A 138 -10.97 -4.71 3.68
C VAL A 138 -11.67 -3.38 3.93
N ALA A 139 -11.33 -2.68 5.00
CA ALA A 139 -11.90 -1.36 5.30
C ALA A 139 -11.60 -0.35 4.18
N THR A 140 -10.34 -0.32 3.72
CA THR A 140 -9.92 0.51 2.59
C THR A 140 -10.74 0.20 1.35
N ASN A 141 -10.86 -1.07 0.97
CA ASN A 141 -11.63 -1.47 -0.19
C ASN A 141 -13.11 -1.02 -0.10
N ILE A 142 -13.75 -1.21 1.06
CA ILE A 142 -15.14 -0.75 1.27
C ILE A 142 -15.25 0.77 1.08
N VAL A 143 -14.34 1.54 1.70
CA VAL A 143 -14.35 3.01 1.60
C VAL A 143 -14.21 3.44 0.14
N TYR A 144 -13.26 2.87 -0.61
CA TYR A 144 -13.07 3.21 -2.02
C TYR A 144 -14.28 2.84 -2.89
N MET A 145 -14.93 1.70 -2.65
CA MET A 145 -16.14 1.31 -3.39
C MET A 145 -17.31 2.28 -3.13
N VAL A 146 -17.53 2.66 -1.88
CA VAL A 146 -18.58 3.61 -1.50
C VAL A 146 -18.29 5.01 -2.05
N THR A 147 -17.06 5.49 -1.91
CA THR A 147 -16.64 6.79 -2.44
C THR A 147 -16.75 6.84 -3.96
N GLY A 148 -16.28 5.80 -4.67
CA GLY A 148 -16.37 5.69 -6.12
C GLY A 148 -17.82 5.68 -6.61
N GLY A 149 -18.68 4.85 -6.02
CA GLY A 149 -20.10 4.82 -6.35
C GLY A 149 -20.82 6.14 -6.05
N THR A 150 -20.46 6.81 -4.96
CA THR A 150 -21.03 8.13 -4.60
C THR A 150 -20.64 9.19 -5.61
N SER A 151 -19.39 9.20 -6.05
CA SER A 151 -18.91 10.09 -7.11
C SER A 151 -19.63 9.84 -8.43
N LEU A 152 -19.85 8.58 -8.81
CA LEU A 152 -20.59 8.19 -10.01
C LEU A 152 -22.05 8.67 -9.97
N LYS A 153 -22.71 8.50 -8.81
CA LYS A 153 -24.07 9.01 -8.61
C LYS A 153 -24.12 10.54 -8.76
N LYS A 154 -23.21 11.27 -8.11
CA LYS A 154 -23.15 12.73 -8.20
C LYS A 154 -22.93 13.20 -9.64
N PHE A 155 -22.07 12.50 -10.38
CA PHE A 155 -21.84 12.79 -11.80
C PHE A 155 -23.12 12.57 -12.63
N HIS A 156 -23.79 11.43 -12.45
CA HIS A 156 -25.07 11.14 -13.11
C HIS A 156 -26.12 12.23 -12.82
N ASP A 157 -26.29 12.60 -11.55
CA ASP A 157 -27.27 13.60 -11.12
C ASP A 157 -26.93 15.01 -11.67
N SER A 158 -25.65 15.30 -11.91
CA SER A 158 -25.19 16.57 -12.46
C SER A 158 -25.40 16.66 -13.98
N VAL A 159 -25.17 15.56 -14.71
CA VAL A 159 -25.31 15.53 -16.18
C VAL A 159 -26.76 15.38 -16.61
N CYS A 160 -27.58 14.70 -15.80
CA CYS A 160 -28.99 14.49 -16.08
C CYS A 160 -29.86 14.79 -14.84
N PRO A 161 -30.17 16.08 -14.58
CA PRO A 161 -30.99 16.46 -13.42
C PRO A 161 -32.42 15.93 -13.46
N SER A 162 -32.94 15.65 -14.66
CA SER A 162 -34.29 15.11 -14.90
C SER A 162 -34.34 13.59 -14.98
N CYS A 163 -33.21 12.89 -14.84
CA CYS A 163 -33.17 11.44 -14.85
C CYS A 163 -33.81 10.85 -13.59
N LYS A 164 -34.27 9.60 -13.71
CA LYS A 164 -34.83 8.86 -12.57
C LYS A 164 -33.79 8.75 -11.46
N ASN A 165 -34.24 8.97 -10.22
CA ASN A 165 -33.38 8.77 -9.06
C ASN A 165 -33.06 7.27 -8.89
N ILE A 166 -31.81 6.91 -9.12
CA ILE A 166 -31.29 5.55 -8.96
C ILE A 166 -30.63 5.43 -7.58
N LYS A 167 -30.85 4.30 -6.89
CA LYS A 167 -30.25 4.04 -5.58
C LYS A 167 -28.73 3.97 -5.67
N LEU A 168 -28.04 4.52 -4.65
CA LEU A 168 -26.57 4.53 -4.56
C LEU A 168 -25.95 3.13 -4.72
N THR A 169 -26.61 2.09 -4.18
CA THR A 169 -26.17 0.70 -4.27
C THR A 169 -25.88 0.27 -5.72
N TYR A 170 -26.68 0.70 -6.69
CA TYR A 170 -26.44 0.36 -8.09
C TYR A 170 -25.17 1.01 -8.64
N PHE A 171 -24.89 2.27 -8.30
CA PHE A 171 -23.64 2.93 -8.70
C PHE A 171 -22.42 2.30 -8.05
N ILE A 172 -22.52 1.84 -6.79
CA ILE A 172 -21.46 1.06 -6.13
C ILE A 172 -21.23 -0.26 -6.88
N MET A 173 -22.29 -0.98 -7.27
CA MET A 173 -22.17 -2.23 -8.03
C MET A 173 -21.55 -2.01 -9.41
N ILE A 174 -21.89 -0.93 -10.10
CA ILE A 174 -21.26 -0.55 -11.38
C ILE A 174 -19.76 -0.24 -11.18
N PHE A 175 -19.41 0.49 -10.14
CA PHE A 175 -18.00 0.78 -9.85
C PHE A 175 -17.21 -0.50 -9.48
N ALA A 176 -17.83 -1.39 -8.71
CA ALA A 176 -17.26 -2.66 -8.30
C ALA A 176 -17.07 -3.62 -9.49
N SER A 177 -17.98 -3.66 -10.45
CA SER A 177 -17.84 -4.53 -11.63
C SER A 177 -16.63 -4.14 -12.49
N VAL A 178 -16.36 -2.84 -12.65
CA VAL A 178 -15.15 -2.35 -13.32
C VAL A 178 -13.90 -2.81 -12.57
N HIS A 179 -13.87 -2.68 -11.23
CA HIS A 179 -12.74 -3.12 -10.41
C HIS A 179 -12.53 -4.63 -10.46
N PHE A 180 -13.61 -5.40 -10.49
CA PHE A 180 -13.55 -6.85 -10.64
C PHE A 180 -12.93 -7.25 -11.97
N VAL A 181 -13.27 -6.59 -13.07
CA VAL A 181 -12.61 -6.86 -14.36
C VAL A 181 -11.13 -6.48 -14.31
N LEU A 182 -10.80 -5.32 -13.73
CA LEU A 182 -9.41 -4.88 -13.58
C LEU A 182 -8.59 -5.80 -12.67
N SER A 183 -9.19 -6.44 -11.66
CA SER A 183 -8.47 -7.36 -10.76
C SER A 183 -8.02 -8.66 -11.43
N HIS A 184 -8.55 -8.97 -12.62
CA HIS A 184 -8.11 -10.12 -13.41
C HIS A 184 -6.89 -9.79 -14.30
N LEU A 185 -6.45 -8.53 -14.34
CA LEU A 185 -5.23 -8.15 -15.06
C LEU A 185 -4.00 -8.62 -14.26
N PRO A 186 -3.14 -9.48 -14.85
CA PRO A 186 -2.08 -10.16 -14.11
C PRO A 186 -0.84 -9.28 -13.79
N ASP A 187 -0.73 -8.09 -14.39
CA ASP A 187 0.46 -7.23 -14.26
C ASP A 187 0.09 -5.74 -14.19
N PHE A 188 0.81 -4.97 -13.36
CA PHE A 188 0.71 -3.51 -13.25
C PHE A 188 0.98 -2.82 -14.59
N ASN A 189 1.80 -3.43 -15.44
CA ASN A 189 2.07 -2.93 -16.78
C ASN A 189 0.81 -2.92 -17.67
N SER A 190 -0.19 -3.78 -17.39
CA SER A 190 -1.49 -3.77 -18.07
C SER A 190 -2.42 -2.66 -17.57
N ILE A 191 -2.25 -2.21 -16.33
CA ILE A 191 -2.99 -1.09 -15.72
C ILE A 191 -2.41 0.27 -16.17
N SER A 192 -1.19 0.29 -16.70
CA SER A 192 -0.53 1.51 -17.20
C SER A 192 -1.39 2.31 -18.19
N GLY A 193 -2.21 1.65 -19.00
CA GLY A 193 -3.17 2.31 -19.89
C GLY A 193 -4.28 3.07 -19.16
N VAL A 194 -4.81 2.49 -18.07
CA VAL A 194 -5.78 3.16 -17.19
C VAL A 194 -5.13 4.34 -16.48
N SER A 195 -3.90 4.17 -16.00
CA SER A 195 -3.11 5.26 -15.39
C SER A 195 -2.83 6.39 -16.38
N LEU A 196 -2.52 6.08 -17.64
CA LEU A 196 -2.32 7.08 -18.69
C LEU A 196 -3.61 7.86 -18.97
N ALA A 197 -4.75 7.16 -19.11
CA ALA A 197 -6.04 7.81 -19.29
C ALA A 197 -6.41 8.73 -18.11
N ALA A 198 -6.19 8.26 -16.88
CA ALA A 198 -6.39 9.05 -15.66
C ALA A 198 -5.47 10.29 -15.62
N ALA A 199 -4.21 10.15 -16.04
CA ALA A 199 -3.25 11.25 -16.11
C ALA A 199 -3.69 12.31 -17.14
N VAL A 200 -4.12 11.89 -18.33
CA VAL A 200 -4.65 12.78 -19.37
C VAL A 200 -5.89 13.54 -18.88
N MET A 201 -6.83 12.84 -18.25
CA MET A 201 -8.04 13.48 -17.67
C MET A 201 -7.69 14.49 -16.58
N SER A 202 -6.74 14.15 -15.71
CA SER A 202 -6.27 15.05 -14.64
C SER A 202 -5.62 16.32 -15.20
N PHE A 203 -4.82 16.20 -16.27
CA PHE A 203 -4.21 17.35 -16.94
C PHE A 203 -5.28 18.26 -17.56
N ARG A 204 -6.28 17.69 -18.23
CA ARG A 204 -7.40 18.45 -18.81
C ARG A 204 -8.20 19.20 -17.75
N TYR A 205 -8.52 18.55 -16.64
CA TYR A 205 -9.26 19.16 -15.53
C TYR A 205 -8.48 20.33 -14.91
N LYS A 206 -7.17 20.16 -14.66
CA LYS A 206 -6.31 21.23 -14.15
C LYS A 206 -6.21 22.41 -15.11
N LEU A 207 -6.07 22.14 -16.41
CA LEU A 207 -6.03 23.18 -17.44
C LEU A 207 -7.36 23.95 -17.47
N PHE A 208 -8.49 23.26 -17.43
CA PHE A 208 -9.81 23.88 -17.41
C PHE A 208 -10.00 24.80 -16.19
N ILE A 209 -9.65 24.33 -14.98
CA ILE A 209 -9.71 25.16 -13.77
C ILE A 209 -8.79 26.38 -13.88
N PHE A 210 -7.56 26.20 -14.37
CA PHE A 210 -6.62 27.31 -14.54
C PHE A 210 -7.15 28.38 -15.50
N LEU A 211 -7.72 27.95 -16.63
CA LEU A 211 -8.34 28.85 -17.60
C LEU A 211 -9.56 29.56 -17.01
N LEU A 212 -10.44 28.85 -16.33
CA LEU A 212 -11.58 29.47 -15.63
C LEU A 212 -11.12 30.48 -14.58
N SER A 213 -10.13 30.13 -13.75
CA SER A 213 -9.58 31.03 -12.74
C SER A 213 -9.00 32.30 -13.35
N LYS A 214 -8.30 32.19 -14.48
CA LYS A 214 -7.80 33.35 -15.24
C LYS A 214 -8.94 34.24 -15.73
N ILE A 215 -10.02 33.65 -16.27
CA ILE A 215 -11.19 34.39 -16.78
C ILE A 215 -11.93 35.11 -15.65
N THR A 216 -12.08 34.46 -14.49
CA THR A 216 -12.74 35.04 -13.31
C THR A 216 -11.93 36.19 -12.69
N LEU A 217 -10.59 36.18 -12.79
CA LEU A 217 -9.73 37.25 -12.27
C LEU A 217 -9.62 38.47 -13.21
N THR A 218 -10.10 38.36 -14.45
CA THR A 218 -10.11 39.43 -15.46
C THR A 218 -11.44 40.16 -15.59
N ASN A 219 -12.48 39.74 -14.86
CA ASN A 219 -13.78 40.44 -14.74
C ASN A 219 -13.95 40.96 -13.31
#